data_AF-A0A431UQE1-F1
#
_entry.id   AF-A0A431UQE1-F1
#
_cell.length_a   1.000
_cell.length_b   1.000
_cell.length_c   1.000
_cell.angle_alpha   90.00
_cell.angle_beta   90.00
_cell.angle_gamma   90.00
#
_symmetry.space_group_name_H-M   'P 1'
#
loop_
_entity.id
_entity.type
_entity.pdbx_description
1 polymer ?
#
loop_
_entity_poly.entity_id
_entity_poly.type
_entity_poly.pdbx_seq_one_letter_code
_entity_poly.pdbx_strand_id
1 'polypeptide(L)'
;MAKHSDTSWKQDHPSTLFSNSVQKADRAVKQAMSHPEEIAVEHAFNAISHAENAFENAEQHNEHMDLVEHNKSQLELLKQQLQEVQKIVEDH
;
A
#
# COMPACT_ATOMS: atom_id res chain seq x y z
N MET A 1 4.34 -24.14 -36.06
CA MET A 1 4.55 -22.70 -35.77
C MET A 1 3.84 -22.37 -34.47
N ALA A 2 4.58 -22.38 -33.35
CA ALA A 2 4.05 -21.98 -32.05
C ALA A 2 3.95 -20.45 -32.03
N LYS A 3 2.73 -19.92 -32.15
CA LYS A 3 2.42 -18.55 -31.74
C LYS A 3 1.77 -18.64 -30.36
N HIS A 4 2.58 -18.95 -29.36
CA HIS A 4 2.16 -18.83 -27.96
C HIS A 4 2.75 -17.53 -27.44
N SER A 5 1.91 -16.50 -27.53
CA SER A 5 1.75 -15.44 -26.56
C SER A 5 3.01 -15.01 -25.81
N ASP A 6 3.63 -13.92 -26.29
CA ASP A 6 4.44 -12.98 -25.49
C ASP A 6 3.59 -12.35 -24.38
N THR A 7 2.98 -13.17 -23.52
CA THR A 7 2.45 -12.69 -22.25
C THR A 7 3.67 -12.44 -21.39
N SER A 8 4.33 -11.31 -21.61
CA SER A 8 5.29 -10.70 -20.70
C SER A 8 4.60 -10.56 -19.35
N TRP A 9 4.81 -11.57 -18.52
CA TRP A 9 4.63 -11.61 -17.08
C TRP A 9 5.45 -10.45 -16.55
N LYS A 10 4.84 -9.26 -16.56
CA LYS A 10 5.39 -7.99 -16.13
C LYS A 10 6.34 -8.29 -14.98
N GLN A 11 7.64 -8.10 -15.18
CA GLN A 11 8.52 -7.96 -14.04
C GLN A 11 7.88 -6.82 -13.25
N ASP A 12 7.21 -7.15 -12.16
CA ASP A 12 6.60 -6.14 -11.31
C ASP A 12 7.79 -5.37 -10.75
N HIS A 13 8.11 -4.26 -11.41
CA HIS A 13 9.21 -3.42 -11.03
C HIS A 13 8.95 -2.97 -9.59
N PRO A 14 9.97 -2.89 -8.70
CA PRO A 14 9.78 -2.53 -7.30
C PRO A 14 8.88 -1.29 -7.08
N SER A 15 8.96 -0.27 -7.93
CA SER A 15 8.06 0.89 -7.92
C SER A 15 6.59 0.56 -8.25
N THR A 16 6.33 -0.42 -9.12
CA THR A 16 4.99 -0.94 -9.42
C THR A 16 4.44 -1.76 -8.26
N LEU A 17 5.27 -2.61 -7.64
CA LEU A 17 4.90 -3.35 -6.44
C LEU A 17 4.51 -2.40 -5.31
N PHE A 18 5.32 -1.35 -5.11
CA PHE A 18 5.02 -0.32 -4.12
C PHE A 18 3.69 0.39 -4.41
N SER A 19 3.47 0.81 -5.65
CA SER A 19 2.19 1.43 -6.07
C SER A 19 0.99 0.53 -5.77
N ASN A 20 1.10 -0.77 -6.07
CA ASN A 20 0.04 -1.74 -5.81
C ASN A 20 -0.22 -1.92 -4.30
N SER A 21 0.84 -1.93 -3.49
CA SER A 21 0.72 -2.04 -2.04
C SER A 21 0.07 -0.80 -1.42
N VAL A 22 0.40 0.41 -1.89
CA VAL A 22 -0.25 1.66 -1.46
C VAL A 22 -1.75 1.65 -1.80
N GLN A 23 -2.13 1.20 -3.01
CA GLN A 23 -3.54 1.07 -3.37
C GLN A 23 -4.31 0.07 -2.50
N LYS A 24 -3.66 -1.01 -2.05
CA LYS A 24 -4.26 -1.96 -1.10
C LYS A 24 -4.42 -1.34 0.29
N ALA A 25 -3.40 -0.64 0.77
CA ALA A 25 -3.45 0.10 2.02
C ALA A 25 -4.58 1.14 2.02
N ASP A 26 -4.72 1.91 0.94
CA ASP A 26 -5.80 2.90 0.79
C ASP A 26 -7.20 2.27 0.93
N ARG A 27 -7.42 1.12 0.30
CA ARG A 27 -8.71 0.42 0.42
C ARG A 27 -8.97 -0.08 1.84
N ALA A 28 -7.95 -0.62 2.50
CA ALA A 28 -8.08 -1.13 3.86
C ALA A 28 -8.32 0.01 4.86
N VAL A 29 -7.60 1.13 4.74
CA VAL A 29 -7.82 2.33 5.55
C VAL A 29 -9.23 2.89 5.33
N LYS A 30 -9.70 2.99 4.09
CA LYS A 30 -11.09 3.40 3.80
C LYS A 30 -12.12 2.48 4.44
N GLN A 31 -11.87 1.17 4.44
CA GLN A 31 -12.73 0.23 5.15
C GLN A 31 -12.75 0.52 6.65
N ALA A 32 -11.58 0.64 7.28
CA ALA A 32 -11.46 0.97 8.71
C ALA A 32 -12.11 2.31 9.07
N MET A 33 -11.99 3.33 8.22
CA MET A 33 -12.65 4.63 8.42
C MET A 33 -14.19 4.52 8.35
N SER A 34 -14.70 3.67 7.46
CA SER A 34 -16.15 3.49 7.28
C SER A 34 -16.78 2.58 8.34
N HIS A 35 -16.01 1.60 8.83
CA HIS A 35 -16.41 0.61 9.83
C HIS A 35 -15.24 0.47 10.83
N PRO A 36 -15.15 1.37 11.84
CA PRO A 36 -14.08 1.36 12.84
C PRO A 36 -14.23 0.17 13.78
N GLU A 37 -13.71 -0.96 13.34
CA GLU A 37 -13.66 -2.21 14.09
C GLU A 37 -12.21 -2.66 14.21
N GLU A 38 -11.87 -3.34 15.32
CA GLU A 38 -10.51 -3.82 15.60
C GLU A 38 -9.92 -4.61 14.42
N ILE A 39 -10.71 -5.51 13.84
CA ILE A 39 -10.29 -6.33 12.68
C ILE A 39 -10.02 -5.47 11.44
N ALA A 40 -10.84 -4.45 11.18
CA ALA A 40 -10.64 -3.56 10.03
C ALA A 40 -9.38 -2.71 10.20
N VAL A 41 -9.12 -2.24 11.43
CA VAL A 41 -7.89 -1.52 11.79
C VAL A 41 -6.67 -2.43 11.66
N GLU A 42 -6.73 -3.69 12.11
CA GLU A 42 -5.66 -4.67 11.95
C GLU A 42 -5.34 -4.93 10.47
N HIS A 43 -6.36 -5.12 9.63
CA HIS A 43 -6.17 -5.29 8.19
C HIS A 43 -5.52 -4.06 7.54
N ALA A 44 -5.90 -2.85 7.95
CA ALA A 44 -5.29 -1.62 7.47
C ALA A 44 -3.82 -1.50 7.91
N PHE A 45 -3.48 -1.86 9.15
CA PHE A 45 -2.10 -1.92 9.62
C PHE A 45 -1.26 -2.90 8.79
N ASN A 46 -1.75 -4.12 8.60
CA ASN A 46 -1.05 -5.13 7.81
C ASN A 46 -0.79 -4.66 6.36
N ALA A 47 -1.77 -3.98 5.75
CA ALA A 47 -1.62 -3.44 4.41
C ALA A 47 -0.60 -2.29 4.33
N ILE A 48 -0.58 -1.40 5.33
CA ILE A 48 0.41 -0.32 5.44
C ILE A 48 1.81 -0.90 5.63
N SER A 49 2.00 -1.84 6.55
CA SER A 49 3.30 -2.49 6.78
C SER A 49 3.83 -3.16 5.51
N HIS A 50 2.95 -3.77 4.71
CA HIS A 50 3.33 -4.33 3.42
C HIS A 50 3.74 -3.25 2.39
N ALA A 51 3.10 -2.10 2.41
CA ALA A 51 3.47 -0.96 1.57
C ALA A 51 4.81 -0.34 1.99
N GLU A 52 5.13 -0.27 3.28
CA GLU A 52 6.44 0.18 3.79
C GLU A 52 7.57 -0.74 3.33
N ASN A 53 7.39 -2.07 3.44
CA ASN A 53 8.37 -3.03 2.94
C ASN A 53 8.59 -2.90 1.42
N ALA A 54 7.51 -2.64 0.66
CA ALA A 54 7.61 -2.43 -0.78
C ALA A 54 8.28 -1.10 -1.13
N PHE A 55 8.10 -0.06 -0.30
CA PHE A 55 8.79 1.22 -0.41
C PHE A 55 10.31 1.06 -0.24
N GLU A 56 10.75 0.36 0.80
CA GLU A 56 12.19 0.12 1.02
C GLU A 56 12.84 -0.58 -0.18
N ASN A 57 12.13 -1.56 -0.77
CA ASN A 57 12.58 -2.24 -1.98
C ASN A 57 12.63 -1.27 -3.18
N ALA A 58 11.59 -0.45 -3.37
CA ALA A 58 11.56 0.52 -4.46
C ALA A 58 12.66 1.59 -4.35
N GLU A 59 12.95 2.07 -3.13
CA GLU A 59 14.00 3.06 -2.87
C GLU A 59 15.39 2.50 -3.20
N GLN A 60 15.67 1.23 -2.86
CA GLN A 60 16.94 0.56 -3.15
C GLN A 60 17.22 0.41 -4.65
N HIS A 61 16.17 0.24 -5.45
CA HIS A 61 16.29 0.07 -6.90
C HIS A 61 16.43 1.40 -7.66
N ASN A 62 16.18 2.54 -7.01
CA ASN A 62 16.42 3.91 -7.49
C ASN A 62 15.89 4.21 -8.93
N GLU A 63 14.82 3.52 -9.31
CA GLU A 63 14.14 3.63 -10.59
C GLU A 63 12.71 4.15 -10.37
N HIS A 64 12.23 5.04 -11.25
CA HIS A 64 10.93 5.71 -11.13
C HIS A 64 10.72 6.47 -9.80
N MET A 65 11.75 7.23 -9.38
CA MET A 65 11.75 7.93 -8.09
C MET A 65 10.61 8.95 -7.93
N ASP A 66 10.14 9.54 -9.03
CA ASP A 66 8.95 10.41 -9.03
C ASP A 66 7.69 9.67 -8.56
N LEU A 67 7.49 8.44 -9.04
CA LEU A 67 6.40 7.57 -8.61
C LEU A 67 6.59 7.09 -7.17
N VAL A 68 7.82 6.78 -6.78
CA VAL A 68 8.16 6.35 -5.40
C VAL A 68 7.84 7.48 -4.41
N GLU A 69 8.28 8.71 -4.66
CA GLU A 69 8.00 9.84 -3.75
C GLU A 69 6.51 10.18 -3.68
N HIS A 70 5.79 10.06 -4.80
CA HIS A 70 4.34 10.25 -4.80
C HIS A 70 3.62 9.21 -3.92
N ASN A 71 3.95 7.93 -4.10
CA ASN A 71 3.36 6.85 -3.32
C ASN A 71 3.77 6.90 -1.84
N LYS A 72 4.99 7.33 -1.52
CA LYS A 72 5.45 7.59 -0.15
C LYS A 72 4.59 8.65 0.54
N SER A 73 4.32 9.76 -0.16
CA SER A 73 3.44 10.81 0.35
C SER A 73 2.02 10.29 0.63
N GLN A 74 1.50 9.43 -0.25
CA GLN A 74 0.20 8.78 0.00
C GLN A 74 0.26 7.84 1.20
N LEU A 75 1.30 7.02 1.32
CA LEU A 75 1.45 6.08 2.43
C LEU A 75 1.48 6.79 3.79
N GLU A 76 2.18 7.92 3.89
CA GLU A 76 2.21 8.73 5.11
C GLU A 76 0.84 9.33 5.46
N LEU A 77 0.06 9.77 4.45
CA LEU A 77 -1.31 10.21 4.68
C LEU A 77 -2.19 9.07 5.21
N LEU A 78 -2.07 7.86 4.65
CA LEU A 78 -2.82 6.68 5.08
C LEU A 78 -2.49 6.29 6.53
N LYS A 79 -1.22 6.42 6.93
CA LYS A 79 -0.78 6.19 8.32
C LYS A 79 -1.44 7.16 9.29
N GLN A 80 -1.50 8.44 8.93
CA GLN A 80 -2.19 9.45 9.74
C GLN A 80 -3.69 9.15 9.87
N GLN A 81 -4.35 8.82 8.76
CA GLN A 81 -5.76 8.45 8.77
C GLN A 81 -6.04 7.23 9.63
N LEU A 82 -5.20 6.18 9.53
CA LEU A 82 -5.38 4.98 10.35
C LEU A 82 -5.21 5.26 11.85
N GLN A 83 -4.27 6.13 12.23
CA GLN A 83 -4.10 6.56 13.61
C GLN A 83 -5.34 7.28 14.17
N GLU A 84 -6.04 8.06 13.34
CA GLU A 84 -7.31 8.68 13.74
C GLU A 84 -8.39 7.63 13.97
N VAL A 85 -8.50 6.64 13.08
CA VAL A 85 -9.46 5.55 13.23
C VAL A 85 -9.17 4.69 14.46
N GLN A 86 -7.90 4.38 14.72
CA GLN A 86 -7.50 3.59 15.88
C GLN A 86 -7.98 4.22 17.19
N LYS A 87 -7.86 5.55 17.33
CA LYS A 87 -8.36 6.26 18.51
C LYS A 87 -9.87 6.09 18.70
N ILE A 88 -10.64 6.11 17.61
CA ILE A 88 -12.10 5.92 17.67
C ILE A 88 -12.46 4.52 18.20
N VAL A 89 -11.68 3.52 17.82
CA VAL A 89 -11.87 2.13 18.27
C VAL A 89 -11.42 1.95 19.73
N GLU A 90 -10.32 2.58 20.14
CA GLU A 90 -9.81 2.50 21.53
C GLU A 90 -10.68 3.25 22.55
N ASP A 91 -11.40 4.29 22.11
CA ASP A 91 -12.32 5.07 22.94
C ASP A 91 -13.70 4.40 23.15
N HIS A 92 -13.96 3.26 22.49
CA HIS A 92 -15.20 2.46 22.60
C HIS A 92 -15.06 1.26 23.56
#